data_AF-A0AAX1UAB5-F1
#
_entry.id   AF-A0AAX1UAB5-F1
#
_cell.length_a   1.000
_cell.length_b   1.000
_cell.length_c   1.000
_cell.angle_alpha   90.00
_cell.angle_beta   90.00
_cell.angle_gamma   90.00
#
_symmetry.space_group_name_H-M   'P 1'
#
loop_
_entity.id
_entity.type
_entity.pdbx_description
1 polymer ?
#
loop_
_entity_poly.entity_id
_entity_poly.type
_entity_poly.pdbx_seq_one_letter_code
_entity_poly.pdbx_strand_id
1 'polypeptide(L)'
;MNPIVNYDDVMKRLKMVFEKNGVKEDEKNPFFKKAKLEDLECLLHVYDYFAHWTSIYLNDELAVIKDLVIPTYIIDFYKNYEPCHQPMTQAGIYLFNLKRIQEENSNSVLLKYKLLTIACTIGGDSVCLDFNLDEPSVVLIDHTEIPLVEEIEKYFPTYDDIKSIIHLVSESFSEFLWKYSGDEYGDLEDEYL
;
A
#
# COMPACT_ATOMS: atom_id res chain seq x y z
N MET A 1 -3.67 -2.53 22.22
CA MET A 1 -2.76 -1.38 22.03
C MET A 1 -1.65 -1.87 21.13
N ASN A 2 -1.66 -1.46 19.86
CA ASN A 2 -0.54 -1.74 18.97
C ASN A 2 0.71 -1.04 19.54
N PRO A 3 1.86 -1.70 19.59
CA PRO A 3 3.10 -1.03 19.96
C PRO A 3 3.29 0.14 18.99
N ILE A 4 3.59 1.33 19.53
CA ILE A 4 4.00 2.46 18.70
C ILE A 4 5.28 2.03 18.01
N VAL A 5 5.18 1.64 16.74
CA VAL A 5 6.33 1.23 15.96
C VAL A 5 7.17 2.46 15.71
N ASN A 6 8.42 2.41 16.18
CA ASN A 6 9.39 3.44 15.90
C ASN A 6 9.93 3.23 14.48
N TYR A 7 9.58 4.11 13.55
CA TYR A 7 10.01 3.98 12.17
C TYR A 7 11.52 4.08 11.98
N ASP A 8 12.27 4.73 12.88
CA ASP A 8 13.73 4.69 12.84
C ASP A 8 14.27 3.26 13.04
N ASP A 9 13.63 2.47 13.91
CA ASP A 9 14.00 1.07 14.14
C ASP A 9 13.62 0.19 12.93
N VAL A 10 12.47 0.45 12.31
CA VAL A 10 12.06 -0.22 11.05
C VAL A 10 13.09 0.05 9.95
N MET A 11 13.51 1.30 9.78
CA MET A 11 14.50 1.68 8.76
C MET A 11 15.86 1.03 9.04
N LYS A 12 16.27 0.98 10.32
CA LYS A 12 17.50 0.31 10.71
C LYS A 12 17.46 -1.19 10.39
N ARG A 13 16.33 -1.85 10.64
CA ARG A 13 16.12 -3.27 10.30
C ARG A 13 16.20 -3.51 8.79
N LEU A 14 15.49 -2.70 7.99
CA LEU A 14 15.55 -2.77 6.52
C LEU A 14 16.98 -2.60 6.00
N LYS A 15 17.71 -1.61 6.50
CA LYS A 15 19.09 -1.38 6.09
C LYS A 15 19.98 -2.59 6.39
N MET A 16 19.83 -3.20 7.57
CA MET A 16 20.56 -4.41 7.93
C MET A 16 20.22 -5.59 7.00
N VAL A 17 18.96 -5.77 6.63
CA VAL A 17 18.52 -6.81 5.67
C VAL A 17 19.13 -6.56 4.29
N PHE A 18 19.04 -5.34 3.77
CA PHE A 18 19.58 -4.99 2.46
C PHE A 18 21.10 -5.15 2.39
N GLU A 19 21.82 -4.74 3.44
CA GLU A 19 23.28 -4.92 3.53
C GLU A 19 23.67 -6.39 3.62
N LYS A 20 22.90 -7.22 4.34
CA LYS A 20 23.08 -8.69 4.38
C LYS A 20 22.91 -9.33 3.00
N ASN A 21 22.01 -8.79 2.18
CA ASN A 21 21.77 -9.21 0.80
C ASN A 21 22.78 -8.61 -0.20
N GLY A 22 23.82 -7.94 0.29
CA GLY A 22 24.93 -7.42 -0.52
C GLY A 22 24.67 -6.06 -1.15
N VAL A 23 23.56 -5.39 -0.82
CA VAL A 23 23.24 -4.06 -1.35
C VAL A 23 23.58 -3.00 -0.31
N LYS A 24 24.42 -2.03 -0.70
CA LYS A 24 24.73 -0.87 0.15
C LYS A 24 24.06 0.37 -0.41
N GLU A 25 23.51 1.16 0.49
CA GLU A 25 22.91 2.45 0.16
C GLU A 25 23.99 3.43 -0.32
N ASP A 26 23.69 4.14 -1.40
CA ASP A 26 24.50 5.24 -1.95
C ASP A 26 23.79 6.57 -1.66
N GLU A 27 24.53 7.61 -1.34
CA GLU A 27 23.98 8.95 -1.07
C GLU A 27 23.18 9.49 -2.27
N LYS A 28 23.55 9.10 -3.50
CA LYS A 28 22.80 9.49 -4.70
C LYS A 28 21.55 8.66 -4.95
N ASN A 29 21.47 7.46 -4.37
CA ASN A 29 20.39 6.51 -4.57
C ASN A 29 19.93 5.95 -3.22
N PRO A 30 19.36 6.79 -2.33
CA PRO A 30 18.92 6.32 -1.03
C PRO A 30 17.73 5.37 -1.20
N PHE A 31 17.62 4.39 -0.30
CA PHE A 31 16.49 3.46 -0.30
C PHE A 31 15.18 4.19 0.04
N PHE A 32 15.28 5.18 0.93
CA PHE A 32 14.19 6.02 1.40
C PHE A 32 14.60 7.49 1.42
N LYS A 33 13.62 8.38 1.21
CA LYS A 33 13.84 9.82 1.28
C LYS A 33 12.69 10.52 2.00
N LYS A 34 12.88 11.77 2.40
CA LYS A 34 11.76 12.59 2.85
C LYS A 34 10.90 12.98 1.64
N ALA A 35 9.59 12.84 1.79
CA ALA A 35 8.64 13.27 0.76
C ALA A 35 8.61 14.79 0.65
N LYS A 36 8.24 15.29 -0.53
CA LYS A 36 7.79 16.68 -0.68
C LYS A 36 6.37 16.78 -0.15
N LEU A 37 6.02 17.94 0.39
CA LEU A 37 4.67 18.17 0.94
C LEU A 37 3.59 18.03 -0.14
N GLU A 38 3.89 18.50 -1.35
CA GLU A 38 3.01 18.42 -2.52
C GLU A 38 2.68 16.96 -2.91
N ASP A 39 3.67 16.07 -2.81
CA ASP A 39 3.50 14.65 -3.17
C ASP A 39 2.62 13.90 -2.14
N LEU A 40 2.45 14.44 -0.92
CA LEU A 40 1.62 13.84 0.14
C LEU A 40 0.12 14.10 -0.05
N GLU A 41 -0.29 14.94 -0.99
CA GLU A 41 -1.70 15.28 -1.20
C GLU A 41 -2.59 14.05 -1.44
N CYS A 42 -2.07 13.01 -2.09
CA CYS A 42 -2.79 11.75 -2.33
C CYS A 42 -3.17 11.00 -1.04
N LEU A 43 -2.46 11.23 0.06
CA LEU A 43 -2.75 10.66 1.38
C LEU A 43 -3.47 11.64 2.31
N LEU A 44 -3.25 12.95 2.14
CA LEU A 44 -3.87 13.99 2.97
C LEU A 44 -5.32 14.30 2.55
N HIS A 45 -5.61 14.21 1.26
CA HIS A 45 -6.88 14.60 0.66
C HIS A 45 -7.40 13.51 -0.28
N VAL A 46 -7.44 12.26 0.20
CA VAL A 46 -7.70 11.05 -0.60
C VAL A 46 -8.87 11.22 -1.58
N TYR A 47 -10.05 11.59 -1.10
CA TYR A 47 -11.22 11.76 -1.97
C TYR A 47 -11.03 12.84 -3.03
N ASP A 48 -10.75 14.08 -2.63
CA ASP A 48 -10.63 15.20 -3.58
C ASP A 48 -9.51 14.96 -4.59
N TYR A 49 -8.42 14.35 -4.14
CA TYR A 49 -7.27 14.03 -4.97
C TYR A 49 -7.61 12.96 -6.02
N PHE A 50 -8.13 11.80 -5.60
CA PHE A 50 -8.42 10.72 -6.54
C PHE A 50 -9.66 10.98 -7.40
N ALA A 51 -10.65 11.74 -6.90
CA ALA A 51 -11.76 12.20 -7.73
C ALA A 51 -11.31 13.14 -8.86
N HIS A 52 -10.20 13.86 -8.67
CA HIS A 52 -9.60 14.70 -9.71
C HIS A 52 -8.75 13.90 -10.70
N TRP A 53 -7.95 12.95 -10.20
CA TRP A 53 -6.92 12.25 -10.98
C TRP A 53 -7.34 10.92 -11.61
N THR A 54 -8.44 10.32 -11.16
CA THR A 54 -8.86 9.02 -11.67
C THR A 54 -9.22 9.05 -13.16
N SER A 55 -8.81 8.01 -13.87
CA SER A 55 -9.19 7.73 -15.25
C SER A 55 -10.39 6.78 -15.37
N ILE A 56 -10.82 6.23 -14.22
CA ILE A 56 -11.70 5.05 -14.14
C ILE A 56 -13.10 5.43 -13.66
N TYR A 57 -13.17 6.22 -12.58
CA TYR A 57 -14.45 6.50 -11.94
C TYR A 57 -15.18 7.64 -12.65
N LEU A 58 -16.51 7.51 -12.75
CA LEU A 58 -17.40 8.54 -13.24
C LEU A 58 -18.28 9.04 -12.07
N ASN A 59 -18.24 10.34 -11.77
CA ASN A 59 -19.03 10.98 -10.70
C ASN A 59 -18.89 10.29 -9.31
N ASP A 60 -19.99 10.21 -8.55
CA ASP A 60 -20.09 9.91 -7.10
C ASP A 60 -19.63 8.49 -6.68
N GLU A 61 -19.02 7.68 -7.55
CA GLU A 61 -18.55 6.32 -7.22
C GLU A 61 -17.51 6.32 -6.10
N LEU A 62 -16.70 7.38 -6.00
CA LEU A 62 -15.78 7.58 -4.88
C LEU A 62 -16.41 8.24 -3.65
N ALA A 63 -17.72 8.51 -3.62
CA ALA A 63 -18.38 9.10 -2.46
C ALA A 63 -18.21 8.25 -1.19
N VAL A 64 -18.02 6.93 -1.36
CA VAL A 64 -17.73 5.96 -0.29
C VAL A 64 -16.43 6.24 0.47
N ILE A 65 -15.47 6.95 -0.14
CA ILE A 65 -14.20 7.37 0.50
C ILE A 65 -14.18 8.86 0.87
N LYS A 66 -15.31 9.58 0.76
CA LYS A 66 -15.35 11.03 1.02
C LYS A 66 -14.89 11.41 2.42
N ASP A 67 -15.25 10.58 3.40
CA ASP A 67 -14.89 10.77 4.81
C ASP A 67 -13.68 9.91 5.22
N LEU A 68 -12.99 9.29 4.28
CA LEU A 68 -11.81 8.48 4.56
C LEU A 68 -10.65 9.37 5.01
N VAL A 69 -10.11 9.05 6.19
CA VAL A 69 -8.94 9.74 6.75
C VAL A 69 -7.83 8.72 6.95
N ILE A 70 -6.68 8.96 6.32
CA ILE A 70 -5.50 8.12 6.52
C ILE A 70 -4.92 8.40 7.91
N PRO A 71 -4.66 7.37 8.74
CA PRO A 71 -4.03 7.56 10.04
C PRO A 71 -2.70 8.31 9.96
N THR A 72 -2.46 9.20 10.91
CA THR A 72 -1.29 10.09 10.89
C THR A 72 0.03 9.33 10.91
N TYR A 73 0.09 8.15 11.53
CA TYR A 73 1.31 7.33 11.55
C TYR A 73 1.69 6.82 10.14
N ILE A 74 0.71 6.52 9.28
CA ILE A 74 0.96 6.13 7.88
C ILE A 74 1.48 7.34 7.09
N ILE A 75 0.86 8.50 7.28
CA ILE A 75 1.31 9.76 6.68
C ILE A 75 2.74 10.09 7.13
N ASP A 76 3.03 9.96 8.42
CA ASP A 76 4.36 10.24 8.99
C ASP A 76 5.43 9.27 8.47
N PHE A 77 5.07 8.01 8.21
CA PHE A 77 5.96 7.07 7.51
C PHE A 77 6.31 7.62 6.12
N TYR A 78 5.34 7.87 5.25
CA TYR A 78 5.61 8.35 3.90
C TYR A 78 6.28 9.72 3.86
N LYS A 79 5.94 10.60 4.79
CA LYS A 79 6.55 11.93 4.93
C LYS A 79 8.06 11.85 5.19
N ASN A 80 8.49 10.91 6.03
CA ASN A 80 9.88 10.82 6.47
C ASN A 80 10.69 9.76 5.72
N TYR A 81 10.03 8.71 5.23
CA TYR A 81 10.62 7.51 4.63
C TYR A 81 9.83 7.08 3.39
N GLU A 82 9.68 7.98 2.44
CA GLU A 82 9.14 7.66 1.12
C GLU A 82 10.06 6.63 0.42
N PRO A 83 9.52 5.48 -0.01
CA PRO A 83 10.25 4.53 -0.84
C PRO A 83 10.87 5.17 -2.09
N CYS A 84 12.07 4.72 -2.49
CA CYS A 84 12.68 5.20 -3.73
C CYS A 84 13.43 4.09 -4.48
N HIS A 85 14.58 3.65 -3.95
CA HIS A 85 15.46 2.66 -4.59
C HIS A 85 15.62 1.40 -3.74
N GLN A 86 14.52 0.93 -3.17
CA GLN A 86 14.54 -0.23 -2.28
C GLN A 86 14.99 -1.50 -3.01
N PRO A 87 15.91 -2.27 -2.43
CA PRO A 87 16.18 -3.63 -2.86
C PRO A 87 14.97 -4.53 -2.54
N MET A 88 14.84 -5.61 -3.31
CA MET A 88 13.82 -6.62 -3.05
C MET A 88 14.14 -7.40 -1.76
N THR A 89 13.11 -7.66 -0.95
CA THR A 89 13.15 -8.55 0.22
C THR A 89 12.69 -9.96 -0.15
N GLN A 90 12.75 -10.92 0.77
CA GLN A 90 12.13 -12.24 0.57
C GLN A 90 10.62 -12.18 0.39
N ALA A 91 9.97 -11.14 0.93
CA ALA A 91 8.55 -10.89 0.72
C ALA A 91 8.11 -10.79 -0.75
N GLY A 92 9.05 -10.58 -1.69
CA GLY A 92 8.71 -10.51 -3.11
C GLY A 92 7.85 -9.30 -3.48
N ILE A 93 7.94 -8.19 -2.72
CA ILE A 93 7.15 -6.98 -2.96
C ILE A 93 7.98 -5.73 -3.24
N TYR A 94 7.37 -4.83 -4.00
CA TYR A 94 7.83 -3.47 -4.22
C TYR A 94 6.92 -2.47 -3.48
N LEU A 95 7.41 -1.87 -2.40
CA LEU A 95 6.70 -0.81 -1.68
C LEU A 95 6.71 0.48 -2.50
N PHE A 96 5.53 1.05 -2.72
CA PHE A 96 5.36 2.19 -3.61
C PHE A 96 5.81 3.50 -2.99
N ASN A 97 6.40 4.36 -3.83
CA ASN A 97 6.54 5.77 -3.53
C ASN A 97 5.21 6.51 -3.74
N LEU A 98 5.12 7.79 -3.36
CA LEU A 98 3.86 8.53 -3.40
C LEU A 98 3.31 8.70 -4.82
N LYS A 99 4.21 8.90 -5.79
CA LYS A 99 3.85 8.97 -7.21
C LYS A 99 3.24 7.65 -7.70
N ARG A 100 3.81 6.51 -7.32
CA ARG A 100 3.28 5.20 -7.72
C ARG A 100 1.96 4.90 -7.02
N ILE A 101 1.79 5.29 -5.76
CA ILE A 101 0.48 5.23 -5.06
C ILE A 101 -0.56 6.03 -5.83
N GLN A 102 -0.22 7.24 -6.29
CA GLN A 102 -1.11 8.02 -7.16
C GLN A 102 -1.46 7.26 -8.44
N GLU A 103 -0.45 6.82 -9.20
CA GLU A 103 -0.64 6.16 -10.49
C GLU A 103 -1.51 4.91 -10.38
N GLU A 104 -1.24 4.05 -9.41
CA GLU A 104 -1.94 2.77 -9.23
C GLU A 104 -3.38 2.98 -8.78
N ASN A 105 -3.61 3.83 -7.78
CA ASN A 105 -4.97 4.04 -7.26
C ASN A 105 -5.84 4.90 -8.18
N SER A 106 -5.24 5.73 -9.04
CA SER A 106 -5.99 6.45 -10.08
C SER A 106 -6.48 5.53 -11.21
N ASN A 107 -5.79 4.40 -11.39
CA ASN A 107 -6.08 3.37 -12.41
C ASN A 107 -6.52 2.03 -11.79
N SER A 108 -7.00 2.03 -10.55
CA SER A 108 -7.53 0.83 -9.89
C SER A 108 -8.95 1.06 -9.39
N VAL A 109 -9.79 0.03 -9.57
CA VAL A 109 -11.15 -0.08 -9.04
C VAL A 109 -11.19 -0.36 -7.53
N LEU A 110 -10.05 -0.67 -6.90
CA LEU A 110 -9.99 -1.10 -5.51
C LEU A 110 -10.36 0.04 -4.54
N LEU A 111 -10.07 1.29 -4.90
CA LEU A 111 -10.31 2.44 -4.04
C LEU A 111 -11.79 2.65 -3.70
N LYS A 112 -12.72 2.28 -4.58
CA LYS A 112 -14.17 2.33 -4.29
C LYS A 112 -14.57 1.40 -3.13
N TYR A 113 -13.73 0.42 -2.80
CA TYR A 113 -13.93 -0.46 -1.64
C TYR A 113 -13.14 -0.04 -0.42
N LYS A 114 -12.58 1.18 -0.43
CA LYS A 114 -11.65 1.68 0.59
C LYS A 114 -10.38 0.82 0.72
N LEU A 115 -9.92 0.27 -0.40
CA LEU A 115 -8.67 -0.47 -0.51
C LEU A 115 -7.66 0.43 -1.24
N LEU A 116 -6.64 0.91 -0.52
CA LEU A 116 -5.59 1.76 -1.08
C LEU A 116 -4.34 0.92 -1.37
N THR A 117 -3.96 0.76 -2.63
CA THR A 117 -2.76 0.00 -3.00
C THR A 117 -1.50 0.76 -2.60
N ILE A 118 -0.63 0.11 -1.82
CA ILE A 118 0.63 0.68 -1.30
C ILE A 118 1.88 -0.10 -1.73
N ALA A 119 1.72 -1.29 -2.27
CA ALA A 119 2.77 -2.11 -2.83
C ALA A 119 2.19 -3.06 -3.90
N CYS A 120 3.07 -3.67 -4.69
CA CYS A 120 2.72 -4.84 -5.47
C CYS A 120 3.72 -5.97 -5.23
N THR A 121 3.30 -7.20 -5.45
CA THR A 121 4.21 -8.34 -5.57
C THR A 121 4.98 -8.30 -6.90
N ILE A 122 5.93 -9.20 -7.10
CA ILE A 122 6.66 -9.35 -8.36
C ILE A 122 5.73 -9.79 -9.51
N GLY A 123 4.76 -10.65 -9.23
CA GLY A 123 3.73 -11.12 -10.16
C GLY A 123 2.67 -10.08 -10.49
N GLY A 124 2.59 -8.99 -9.70
CA GLY A 124 1.71 -7.85 -9.96
C GLY A 124 0.47 -7.78 -9.07
N ASP A 125 0.39 -8.62 -8.04
CA ASP A 125 -0.72 -8.65 -7.10
C ASP A 125 -0.70 -7.43 -6.18
N SER A 126 -1.89 -6.92 -5.88
CA SER A 126 -2.05 -5.66 -5.17
C SER A 126 -1.96 -5.87 -3.66
N VAL A 127 -1.00 -5.21 -3.02
CA VAL A 127 -0.92 -5.12 -1.56
C VAL A 127 -1.54 -3.81 -1.12
N CYS A 128 -2.66 -3.91 -0.41
CA CYS A 128 -3.53 -2.79 -0.08
C CYS A 128 -3.63 -2.54 1.42
N LEU A 129 -3.86 -1.29 1.80
CA LEU A 129 -4.43 -0.92 3.08
C LEU A 129 -5.95 -1.03 2.99
N ASP A 130 -6.56 -1.78 3.89
CA ASP A 130 -8.02 -1.92 3.99
C ASP A 130 -8.58 -1.07 5.13
N PHE A 131 -9.36 -0.06 4.78
CA PHE A 131 -9.93 0.92 5.71
C PHE A 131 -11.38 0.61 6.13
N ASN A 132 -11.84 -0.63 5.97
CA ASN A 132 -13.17 -1.04 6.44
C ASN A 132 -13.20 -1.42 7.93
N LEU A 133 -12.04 -1.43 8.60
CA LEU A 133 -11.87 -1.60 10.03
C LEU A 133 -11.34 -0.31 10.69
N ASP A 134 -11.45 -0.21 12.01
CA ASP A 134 -10.97 0.96 12.78
C ASP A 134 -9.44 1.17 12.64
N GLU A 135 -8.68 0.07 12.60
CA GLU A 135 -7.25 0.06 12.30
C GLU A 135 -7.08 -0.55 10.90
N PRO A 136 -6.41 0.13 9.96
CA PRO A 136 -6.26 -0.40 8.61
C PRO A 136 -5.35 -1.63 8.59
N SER A 137 -5.90 -2.76 8.14
CA SER A 137 -5.16 -3.99 7.89
C SER A 137 -4.40 -3.92 6.55
N VAL A 138 -3.40 -4.78 6.39
CA VAL A 138 -2.71 -4.98 5.11
C VAL A 138 -3.21 -6.28 4.49
N VAL A 139 -3.65 -6.19 3.24
CA VAL A 139 -4.24 -7.30 2.50
C VAL A 139 -3.58 -7.48 1.14
N LEU A 140 -3.63 -8.68 0.60
CA LEU A 140 -3.17 -9.06 -0.73
C LEU A 140 -4.37 -9.46 -1.59
N ILE A 141 -4.36 -9.06 -2.86
CA ILE A 141 -5.42 -9.35 -3.83
C ILE A 141 -4.76 -9.80 -5.13
N ASP A 142 -5.08 -11.01 -5.59
CA ASP A 142 -4.67 -11.52 -6.89
C ASP A 142 -5.22 -10.62 -8.00
N HIS A 143 -4.34 -10.04 -8.79
CA HIS A 143 -4.73 -9.11 -9.85
C HIS A 143 -5.55 -9.79 -10.97
N THR A 144 -5.42 -11.11 -11.13
CA THR A 144 -6.16 -11.89 -12.13
C THR A 144 -7.62 -12.13 -11.73
N GLU A 145 -7.93 -12.02 -10.43
CA GLU A 145 -9.30 -12.12 -9.92
C GLU A 145 -10.06 -10.79 -9.95
N ILE A 146 -9.36 -9.67 -10.18
CA ILE A 146 -9.96 -8.34 -10.31
C ILE A 146 -10.57 -8.21 -11.71
N PRO A 147 -11.90 -8.08 -11.85
CA PRO A 147 -12.55 -7.93 -13.14
C PRO A 147 -12.17 -6.59 -13.77
N LEU A 148 -12.38 -6.49 -15.09
CA LEU A 148 -12.32 -5.22 -15.79
C LEU A 148 -13.28 -4.21 -15.16
N VAL A 149 -12.91 -2.93 -15.23
CA VAL A 149 -13.69 -1.80 -14.69
C VAL A 149 -15.16 -1.87 -15.08
N GLU A 150 -15.44 -2.19 -16.35
CA GLU A 150 -16.80 -2.20 -16.89
C GLU A 150 -17.64 -3.36 -16.37
N GLU A 151 -17.00 -4.41 -15.85
CA GLU A 151 -17.65 -5.61 -15.35
C GLU A 151 -17.66 -5.68 -13.82
N ILE A 152 -16.94 -4.80 -13.13
CA ILE A 152 -16.76 -4.97 -11.70
C ILE A 152 -18.07 -4.88 -10.93
N GLU A 153 -18.99 -3.99 -11.31
CA GLU A 153 -20.32 -3.88 -10.68
C GLU A 153 -21.19 -5.13 -10.86
N LYS A 154 -20.90 -5.96 -11.87
CA LYS A 154 -21.63 -7.22 -12.11
C LYS A 154 -21.16 -8.33 -11.16
N TYR A 155 -19.87 -8.38 -10.85
CA TYR A 155 -19.29 -9.43 -10.01
C TYR A 155 -19.15 -9.01 -8.55
N PHE A 156 -18.76 -7.76 -8.33
CA PHE A 156 -18.47 -7.17 -7.03
C PHE A 156 -19.16 -5.79 -6.90
N PRO A 157 -20.48 -5.74 -6.68
CA PRO A 157 -21.17 -4.47 -6.46
C PRO A 157 -20.83 -3.84 -5.09
N THR A 158 -20.44 -4.65 -4.10
CA THR A 158 -20.14 -4.16 -2.74
C THR A 158 -18.81 -4.69 -2.22
N TYR A 159 -18.34 -4.08 -1.12
CA TYR A 159 -17.18 -4.58 -0.40
C TYR A 159 -17.38 -6.01 0.14
N ASP A 160 -18.60 -6.40 0.52
CA ASP A 160 -18.88 -7.76 0.98
C ASP A 160 -18.67 -8.81 -0.14
N ASP A 161 -18.84 -8.42 -1.39
CA ASP A 161 -18.64 -9.31 -2.54
C ASP A 161 -17.14 -9.48 -2.85
N ILE A 162 -16.36 -8.40 -2.87
CA ILE A 162 -14.92 -8.47 -3.16
C ILE A 162 -14.11 -9.13 -2.03
N LYS A 163 -14.64 -9.20 -0.80
CA LYS A 163 -13.99 -9.89 0.33
C LYS A 163 -13.54 -11.32 0.02
N SER A 164 -14.20 -12.02 -0.91
CA SER A 164 -13.83 -13.40 -1.24
C SER A 164 -12.44 -13.52 -1.86
N ILE A 165 -11.89 -12.44 -2.41
CA ILE A 165 -10.58 -12.38 -3.07
C ILE A 165 -9.56 -11.56 -2.25
N ILE A 166 -9.89 -11.22 -1.00
CA ILE A 166 -9.03 -10.45 -0.11
C ILE A 166 -8.34 -11.41 0.86
N HIS A 167 -7.01 -11.43 0.82
CA HIS A 167 -6.16 -12.27 1.66
C HIS A 167 -5.48 -11.42 2.73
N LEU A 168 -5.77 -11.66 4.00
CA LEU A 168 -5.18 -10.89 5.11
C LEU A 168 -3.69 -11.20 5.28
N VAL A 169 -2.83 -10.19 5.16
CA VAL A 169 -1.37 -10.30 5.35
C VAL A 169 -0.95 -9.82 6.74
N SER A 170 -1.58 -8.77 7.26
CA SER A 170 -1.32 -8.25 8.60
C SER A 170 -2.50 -7.48 9.15
N GLU A 171 -2.69 -7.53 10.46
CA GLU A 171 -3.77 -6.82 11.15
C GLU A 171 -3.56 -5.30 11.23
N SER A 172 -2.35 -4.80 10.91
CA SER A 172 -2.06 -3.37 10.87
C SER A 172 -0.88 -3.05 9.96
N PHE A 173 -0.84 -1.82 9.42
CA PHE A 173 0.31 -1.30 8.68
C PHE A 173 1.62 -1.33 9.49
N SER A 174 1.54 -1.05 10.79
CA SER A 174 2.71 -1.02 11.68
C SER A 174 3.31 -2.40 11.88
N GLU A 175 2.47 -3.43 12.10
CA GLU A 175 2.92 -4.82 12.19
C GLU A 175 3.52 -5.29 10.86
N PHE A 176 2.84 -5.00 9.74
CA PHE A 176 3.33 -5.32 8.41
C PHE A 176 4.73 -4.76 8.16
N LEU A 177 4.94 -3.45 8.39
CA LEU A 177 6.25 -2.83 8.22
C LEU A 177 7.32 -3.44 9.13
N TRP A 178 6.96 -3.79 10.36
CA TRP A 178 7.89 -4.43 11.30
C TRP A 178 8.36 -5.79 10.79
N LYS A 179 7.44 -6.66 10.38
CA LYS A 179 7.75 -7.98 9.81
C LYS A 179 8.51 -7.86 8.49
N TYR A 180 8.05 -6.99 7.59
CA TYR A 180 8.71 -6.67 6.33
C TYR A 180 10.16 -6.23 6.54
N SER A 181 10.41 -5.33 7.50
CA SER A 181 11.75 -4.85 7.80
C SER A 181 12.71 -5.91 8.34
N GLY A 182 12.17 -6.99 8.90
CA GLY A 182 12.95 -8.10 9.43
C GLY A 182 13.15 -9.25 8.44
N ASP A 183 12.61 -9.13 7.22
CA ASP A 183 12.55 -10.25 6.27
C ASP A 183 11.80 -11.46 6.88
N GLU A 184 10.74 -11.18 7.66
CA GLU A 184 9.95 -12.19 8.39
C GLU A 184 8.82 -12.78 7.53
N TYR A 185 8.50 -12.14 6.40
CA TYR A 185 7.63 -12.70 5.36
C TYR A 185 8.50 -13.48 4.37
N GLY A 186 8.09 -14.70 4.03
CA GLY A 186 8.48 -15.33 2.78
C GLY A 186 7.74 -14.69 1.60
N ASP A 187 7.83 -15.31 0.42
CA ASP A 187 7.18 -14.78 -0.78
C ASP A 187 5.66 -14.64 -0.55
N LEU A 188 5.13 -13.42 -0.69
CA LEU A 188 3.73 -13.17 -0.33
C LEU A 188 2.74 -13.89 -1.26
N GLU A 189 3.09 -14.12 -2.52
CA GLU A 189 2.22 -14.87 -3.43
C GLU A 189 2.13 -16.31 -2.96
N ASP A 190 3.28 -16.96 -2.73
CA ASP A 190 3.33 -18.35 -2.25
C ASP A 190 2.69 -18.56 -0.86
N GLU A 191 2.72 -17.55 0.00
CA GLU A 191 2.19 -17.65 1.37
C GLU A 191 0.68 -17.41 1.49
N TYR A 192 0.10 -16.55 0.63
CA TYR A 192 -1.26 -16.05 0.81
C TYR A 192 -2.21 -16.34 -0.34
N LEU A 193 -1.73 -16.63 -1.56
CA LEU A 193 -2.53 -16.95 -2.75
C LEU A 193 -2.43 -18.45 -3.11
#